data_AF-A0A2S7T9F0-F1
#
_entry.id   AF-A0A2S7T9F0-F1
#
_cell.length_a   1.000
_cell.length_b   1.000
_cell.length_c   1.000
_cell.angle_alpha   90.00
_cell.angle_beta   90.00
_cell.angle_gamma   90.00
#
_symmetry.space_group_name_H-M   'P 1'
#
loop_
_entity.id
_entity.type
_entity.pdbx_description
1 polymer ?
#
loop_
_entity_poly.entity_id
_entity_poly.type
_entity_poly.pdbx_seq_one_letter_code
_entity_poly.pdbx_strand_id
1 'polypeptide(L)'
;MGTFKTHFFKHFILGLALVGTLSLNAQSKEQKALEAERAKLQQDIKRINELLLTEKKQKGNVMEQMQAIDQKISSQQKLLRLTQQQSNLINRRINSNIREVSRLRQDLGNLKKDYAGMIHKSYQNRAQQNRLMFVLSSESFQQAYKRWQYMKQYTKYRKKQGQEIQSKTKRLAEVNKDLIIQRKDKNRLIDENKEAKESLTEDLQSQKALLKSIKSNESRYSSQLAKKRKDARQIDAEINKLIRLEIARANKESGASGNSFVLTPEAKVLANNFESNRGKLIWPVEKGVKSEGFGLYQDKVYPSLQHNNSGVTISTAKGEQARAIFEGEVMTVMTSKLGRKGVYVRHGNYISFYYNLSKVYVEKGDKVTSKTILGDIYTNGQGSTKLKFYLYKNLKKLNPENWIYRL
;
A
#
# COMPACT_ATOMS: atom_id res chain seq x y z
N MET A 1 0.47 19.43 -59.97
CA MET A 1 -0.43 19.88 -58.89
C MET A 1 -0.65 18.71 -57.90
N GLY A 2 0.39 18.32 -57.14
CA GLY A 2 0.40 16.97 -56.53
C GLY A 2 1.16 16.80 -55.21
N THR A 3 1.63 17.86 -54.56
CA THR A 3 2.50 17.74 -53.36
C THR A 3 2.09 18.60 -52.17
N PHE A 4 0.89 19.20 -52.20
CA PHE A 4 0.40 20.04 -51.10
C PHE A 4 -0.67 19.38 -50.20
N LYS A 5 -1.22 18.22 -50.60
CA LYS A 5 -2.32 17.55 -49.87
C LYS A 5 -1.88 16.51 -48.83
N THR A 6 -0.62 16.07 -48.81
CA THR A 6 -0.15 14.98 -47.94
C THR A 6 0.41 15.42 -46.59
N HIS A 7 0.81 16.69 -46.43
CA HIS A 7 1.29 17.23 -45.15
C HIS A 7 0.16 17.67 -44.21
N PHE A 8 -0.99 18.08 -44.76
CA PHE A 8 -2.12 18.52 -43.94
C PHE A 8 -2.80 17.35 -43.18
N PHE A 9 -2.81 16.15 -43.78
CA PHE A 9 -3.41 14.96 -43.17
C PHE A 9 -2.52 14.33 -42.07
N LYS A 10 -1.19 14.44 -42.19
CA LYS A 10 -0.24 13.95 -41.16
C LYS A 10 -0.23 14.82 -39.90
N HIS A 11 -0.50 16.12 -40.00
CA HIS A 11 -0.61 16.99 -38.83
C HIS A 11 -2.00 16.98 -38.18
N PHE A 12 -3.05 16.62 -38.93
CA PHE A 12 -4.39 16.39 -38.39
C PHE A 12 -4.46 15.12 -37.53
N ILE A 13 -3.69 14.07 -37.87
CA ILE A 13 -3.61 12.83 -37.08
C ILE A 13 -2.68 12.99 -35.85
N LEU A 14 -1.67 13.86 -35.90
CA LEU A 14 -0.81 14.14 -34.75
C LEU A 14 -1.46 15.09 -33.72
N GLY A 15 -2.41 15.94 -34.13
CA GLY A 15 -3.19 16.79 -33.25
C GLY A 15 -4.35 16.07 -32.51
N LEU A 16 -4.78 14.91 -32.99
CA LEU A 16 -5.86 14.13 -32.37
C LEU A 16 -5.37 13.14 -31.30
N ALA A 17 -4.05 12.92 -31.20
CA ALA A 17 -3.44 12.04 -30.20
C ALA A 17 -3.10 12.74 -28.86
N LEU A 18 -3.16 14.08 -28.80
CA LEU A 18 -2.72 14.85 -27.62
C LEU A 18 -3.86 15.36 -26.72
N VAL A 19 -5.13 15.14 -27.07
CA VAL A 19 -6.29 15.63 -26.29
C VAL A 19 -6.99 14.50 -25.49
N GLY A 20 -6.50 13.26 -25.59
CA GLY A 20 -7.15 12.07 -25.02
C GLY A 20 -6.77 11.66 -23.59
N THR A 21 -5.82 12.30 -22.90
CA THR A 21 -5.25 11.74 -21.66
C THR A 21 -5.51 12.51 -20.35
N LEU A 22 -6.28 13.60 -20.36
CA LEU A 22 -6.45 14.45 -19.16
C LEU A 22 -7.62 14.10 -18.21
N SER A 23 -8.31 12.96 -18.39
CA SER A 23 -9.43 12.58 -17.51
C SER A 23 -9.19 11.38 -16.57
N LEU A 24 -7.96 10.90 -16.39
CA LEU A 24 -7.69 9.65 -15.64
C LEU A 24 -7.24 9.78 -14.18
N ASN A 25 -7.29 10.95 -13.52
CA ASN A 25 -6.79 11.08 -12.14
C ASN A 25 -7.70 11.85 -11.16
N ALA A 26 -9.02 11.60 -11.18
CA ALA A 26 -9.94 12.14 -10.17
C ALA A 26 -9.93 11.36 -8.83
N GLN A 27 -9.14 10.31 -8.69
CA GLN A 27 -9.08 9.50 -7.48
C GLN A 27 -8.14 10.15 -6.44
N SER A 28 -8.65 10.45 -5.24
CA SER A 28 -7.84 11.07 -4.19
C SER A 28 -6.63 10.19 -3.82
N LYS A 29 -5.49 10.84 -3.50
CA LYS A 29 -4.27 10.15 -3.02
C LYS A 29 -4.55 9.21 -1.84
N GLU A 30 -5.44 9.63 -0.95
CA GLU A 30 -5.93 8.84 0.19
C GLU A 30 -6.62 7.55 -0.26
N GLN A 31 -7.51 7.62 -1.25
CA GLN A 31 -8.23 6.44 -1.74
C GLN A 31 -7.25 5.42 -2.37
N LYS A 32 -6.30 5.89 -3.20
CA LYS A 32 -5.27 5.02 -3.79
C LYS A 32 -4.40 4.35 -2.72
N ALA A 33 -4.06 5.06 -1.65
CA ALA A 33 -3.29 4.51 -0.54
C ALA A 33 -4.07 3.41 0.20
N LEU A 34 -5.35 3.64 0.51
CA LEU A 34 -6.22 2.64 1.13
C LEU A 34 -6.38 1.39 0.25
N GLU A 35 -6.57 1.56 -1.06
CA GLU A 35 -6.70 0.43 -2.00
C GLU A 35 -5.42 -0.41 -2.09
N ALA A 36 -4.25 0.24 -2.13
CA ALA A 36 -2.97 -0.46 -2.13
C ALA A 36 -2.72 -1.23 -0.82
N GLU A 37 -3.07 -0.64 0.33
CA GLU A 37 -2.94 -1.29 1.63
C GLU A 37 -3.91 -2.46 1.77
N ARG A 38 -5.14 -2.30 1.28
CA ARG A 38 -6.16 -3.36 1.23
C ARG A 38 -5.68 -4.55 0.39
N ALA A 39 -5.18 -4.29 -0.82
CA ALA A 39 -4.67 -5.33 -1.72
C ALA A 39 -3.50 -6.10 -1.09
N LYS A 40 -2.59 -5.38 -0.40
CA LYS A 40 -1.50 -6.01 0.36
C LYS A 40 -2.04 -6.94 1.45
N LEU A 41 -2.98 -6.47 2.28
CA LEU A 41 -3.56 -7.27 3.36
C LEU A 41 -4.30 -8.51 2.85
N GLN A 42 -5.02 -8.40 1.73
CA GLN A 42 -5.66 -9.56 1.10
C GLN A 42 -4.64 -10.60 0.65
N GLN A 43 -3.51 -10.14 0.09
CA GLN A 43 -2.41 -11.03 -0.29
C GLN A 43 -1.76 -11.69 0.94
N ASP A 44 -1.55 -10.93 2.01
CA ASP A 44 -0.97 -11.44 3.26
C ASP A 44 -1.91 -12.48 3.91
N ILE A 45 -3.22 -12.21 3.98
CA ILE A 45 -4.22 -13.17 4.47
C ILE A 45 -4.20 -14.46 3.63
N LYS A 46 -4.12 -14.34 2.29
CA LYS A 46 -4.02 -15.51 1.41
C LYS A 46 -2.78 -16.36 1.71
N ARG A 47 -1.62 -15.72 1.85
CA ARG A 47 -0.38 -16.41 2.21
C ARG A 47 -0.45 -17.04 3.59
N ILE A 48 -0.98 -16.33 4.60
CA ILE A 48 -1.16 -16.87 5.95
C ILE A 48 -2.06 -18.11 5.90
N ASN A 49 -3.13 -18.10 5.12
CA ASN A 49 -3.99 -19.27 4.90
C ASN A 49 -3.23 -20.44 4.27
N GLU A 50 -2.43 -20.21 3.24
CA GLU A 50 -1.60 -21.24 2.60
C GLU A 50 -0.59 -21.86 3.58
N LEU A 51 0.05 -21.01 4.40
CA LEU A 51 0.97 -21.44 5.45
C LEU A 51 0.25 -22.26 6.52
N LEU A 52 -0.92 -21.81 6.98
CA LEU A 52 -1.74 -22.52 7.96
C LEU A 52 -2.19 -23.90 7.45
N LEU A 53 -2.60 -24.01 6.20
CA LEU A 53 -2.97 -25.30 5.60
C LEU A 53 -1.78 -26.27 5.57
N THR A 54 -0.58 -25.75 5.29
CA THR A 54 0.65 -26.54 5.30
C THR A 54 1.00 -27.02 6.70
N GLU A 55 0.94 -26.13 7.70
CA GLU A 55 1.18 -26.49 9.11
C GLU A 55 0.15 -27.52 9.62
N LYS A 56 -1.13 -27.40 9.24
CA LYS A 56 -2.17 -28.38 9.60
C LYS A 56 -1.89 -29.76 9.01
N LYS A 57 -1.51 -29.84 7.73
CA LYS A 57 -1.16 -31.11 7.06
C LYS A 57 0.03 -31.81 7.71
N GLN A 58 1.03 -31.03 8.15
CA GLN A 58 2.24 -31.55 8.79
C GLN A 58 2.10 -31.77 10.31
N LYS A 59 0.86 -31.79 10.84
CA LYS A 59 0.57 -31.89 12.28
C LYS A 59 1.41 -30.92 13.12
N GLY A 60 1.48 -29.67 12.66
CA GLY A 60 2.39 -28.66 13.18
C GLY A 60 2.13 -28.27 14.64
N ASN A 61 3.05 -27.50 15.23
CA ASN A 61 2.95 -27.12 16.65
C ASN A 61 1.71 -26.25 16.88
N VAL A 62 0.87 -26.62 17.85
CA VAL A 62 -0.33 -25.88 18.28
C VAL A 62 -0.03 -24.39 18.54
N MET A 63 1.14 -24.08 19.12
CA MET A 63 1.55 -22.70 19.36
C MET A 63 1.86 -21.93 18.07
N GLU A 64 2.42 -22.60 17.06
CA GLU A 64 2.71 -21.98 15.76
C GLU A 64 1.42 -21.71 14.98
N GLN A 65 0.49 -22.68 15.02
CA GLN A 65 -0.86 -22.50 14.46
C GLN A 65 -1.61 -21.35 15.15
N MET A 66 -1.49 -21.23 16.48
CA MET A 66 -2.07 -20.11 17.24
C MET A 66 -1.51 -18.76 16.75
N GLN A 67 -0.18 -18.64 16.67
CA GLN A 67 0.47 -17.41 16.20
C GLN A 67 0.02 -17.01 14.78
N ALA A 68 -0.10 -17.98 13.87
CA ALA A 68 -0.52 -17.72 12.50
C ALA A 68 -2.01 -17.33 12.41
N ILE A 69 -2.90 -17.98 13.18
CA ILE A 69 -4.31 -17.58 13.28
C ILE A 69 -4.44 -16.17 13.89
N ASP A 70 -3.63 -15.86 14.91
CA ASP A 70 -3.59 -14.53 15.51
C ASP A 70 -3.19 -13.43 14.51
N GLN A 71 -2.19 -13.71 13.66
CA GLN A 71 -1.78 -12.81 12.59
C GLN A 71 -2.88 -12.64 11.53
N LYS A 72 -3.57 -13.74 11.19
CA LYS A 72 -4.71 -13.71 10.27
C LYS A 72 -5.83 -12.82 10.81
N ILE A 73 -6.22 -13.03 12.07
CA ILE A 73 -7.24 -12.23 12.78
C ILE A 73 -6.86 -10.75 12.77
N SER A 74 -5.61 -10.42 13.14
CA SER A 74 -5.14 -9.03 13.14
C SER A 74 -5.20 -8.40 11.75
N SER A 75 -4.81 -9.15 10.72
CA SER A 75 -4.86 -8.71 9.32
C SER A 75 -6.30 -8.51 8.83
N GLN A 76 -7.22 -9.40 9.19
CA GLN A 76 -8.66 -9.26 8.90
C GLN A 76 -9.29 -8.07 9.61
N GLN A 77 -9.00 -7.86 10.89
CA GLN A 77 -9.48 -6.69 11.63
C GLN A 77 -9.00 -5.38 10.97
N LYS A 78 -7.72 -5.35 10.56
CA LYS A 78 -7.16 -4.21 9.82
C LYS A 78 -7.84 -4.03 8.46
N LEU A 79 -8.07 -5.12 7.72
CA LEU A 79 -8.80 -5.11 6.45
C LEU A 79 -10.21 -4.53 6.64
N LEU A 80 -10.97 -5.00 7.63
CA LEU A 80 -12.30 -4.50 7.95
C LEU A 80 -12.29 -3.01 8.28
N ARG A 81 -11.31 -2.54 9.07
CA ARG A 81 -11.15 -1.12 9.40
C ARG A 81 -10.90 -0.28 8.15
N LEU A 82 -10.02 -0.72 7.25
CA LEU A 82 -9.71 -0.02 6.00
C LEU A 82 -10.91 -0.01 5.05
N THR A 83 -11.62 -1.14 4.90
CA THR A 83 -12.84 -1.22 4.11
C THR A 83 -13.92 -0.28 4.65
N GLN A 84 -14.05 -0.16 5.98
CA GLN A 84 -14.97 0.80 6.59
C GLN A 84 -14.56 2.25 6.30
N GLN A 85 -13.27 2.57 6.37
CA GLN A 85 -12.75 3.90 6.02
C GLN A 85 -13.02 4.25 4.54
N GLN A 86 -12.80 3.30 3.63
CA GLN A 86 -13.12 3.44 2.20
C GLN A 86 -14.63 3.66 1.99
N SER A 87 -15.48 2.86 2.62
CA SER A 87 -16.94 2.98 2.53
C SER A 87 -17.42 4.36 3.02
N ASN A 88 -16.87 4.84 4.14
CA ASN A 88 -17.18 6.16 4.67
C ASN A 88 -16.76 7.28 3.71
N LEU A 89 -15.59 7.18 3.08
CA LEU A 89 -15.09 8.15 2.09
C LEU A 89 -16.00 8.17 0.85
N ILE A 90 -16.38 7.01 0.32
CA ILE A 90 -17.32 6.90 -0.80
C ILE A 90 -18.68 7.47 -0.42
N ASN A 91 -19.17 7.21 0.80
CA ASN A 91 -20.44 7.74 1.27
C ASN A 91 -20.47 9.28 1.32
N ARG A 92 -19.37 9.92 1.76
CA ARG A 92 -19.24 11.38 1.72
C ARG A 92 -19.30 11.92 0.29
N ARG A 93 -18.64 11.25 -0.66
CA ARG A 93 -18.67 11.62 -2.10
C ARG A 93 -20.06 11.47 -2.70
N ILE A 94 -20.73 10.35 -2.44
CA ILE A 94 -22.12 10.10 -2.83
C ILE A 94 -23.03 11.24 -2.33
N ASN A 95 -22.92 11.60 -1.05
CA ASN A 95 -23.73 12.68 -0.47
C ASN A 95 -23.42 14.06 -1.11
N SER A 96 -22.15 14.32 -1.45
CA SER A 96 -21.78 15.53 -2.18
C SER A 96 -22.39 15.56 -3.58
N ASN A 97 -22.28 14.46 -4.32
CA ASN A 97 -22.84 14.32 -5.66
C ASN A 97 -24.36 14.42 -5.65
N ILE A 98 -25.06 13.85 -4.65
CA ILE A 98 -26.52 14.00 -4.50
C ILE A 98 -26.91 15.47 -4.33
N ARG A 99 -26.18 16.23 -3.51
CA ARG A 99 -26.43 17.68 -3.36
C ARG A 99 -26.16 18.44 -4.66
N GLU A 100 -25.11 18.09 -5.39
CA GLU A 100 -24.79 18.69 -6.69
C GLU A 100 -25.88 18.39 -7.73
N VAL A 101 -26.35 17.14 -7.81
CA VAL A 101 -27.48 16.73 -8.67
C VAL A 101 -28.74 17.52 -8.33
N SER A 102 -29.05 17.68 -7.04
CA SER A 102 -30.22 18.45 -6.59
C SER A 102 -30.13 19.91 -7.05
N ARG A 103 -28.99 20.57 -6.79
CA ARG A 103 -28.73 21.95 -7.24
C ARG A 103 -28.82 22.09 -8.76
N LEU A 104 -28.16 21.21 -9.52
CA LEU A 104 -28.18 21.25 -10.99
C LEU A 104 -29.59 21.04 -11.55
N ARG A 105 -30.39 20.17 -10.95
CA ARG A 105 -31.79 19.96 -11.34
C ARG A 105 -32.63 21.22 -11.10
N GLN A 106 -32.47 21.85 -9.94
CA GLN A 106 -33.16 23.11 -9.61
C GLN A 106 -32.75 24.23 -10.58
N ASP A 107 -31.45 24.42 -10.79
CA ASP A 107 -30.91 25.43 -11.72
C ASP A 107 -31.44 25.21 -13.15
N LEU A 108 -31.40 23.97 -13.64
CA LEU A 108 -31.90 23.62 -14.97
C LEU A 108 -33.41 23.83 -15.07
N GLY A 109 -34.18 23.55 -14.02
CA GLY A 109 -35.61 23.83 -13.96
C GLY A 109 -35.91 25.31 -14.14
N ASN A 110 -35.21 26.16 -13.36
CA ASN A 110 -35.34 27.62 -13.44
C ASN A 110 -34.91 28.15 -14.82
N LEU A 111 -33.73 27.76 -15.30
CA LEU A 111 -33.21 28.19 -16.60
C LEU A 111 -34.12 27.78 -17.76
N LYS A 112 -34.66 26.56 -17.74
CA LYS A 112 -35.61 26.10 -18.77
C LYS A 112 -36.92 26.88 -18.71
N LYS A 113 -37.43 27.17 -17.52
CA LYS A 113 -38.65 27.98 -17.33
C LYS A 113 -38.47 29.40 -17.87
N ASP A 114 -37.36 30.06 -17.51
CA ASP A 114 -37.05 31.41 -17.97
C ASP A 114 -36.83 31.46 -19.48
N TYR A 115 -36.09 30.49 -20.03
CA TYR A 115 -35.86 30.36 -21.46
C TYR A 115 -37.16 30.11 -22.22
N ALA A 116 -38.02 29.22 -21.73
CA ALA A 116 -39.33 28.96 -22.33
C ALA A 116 -40.22 30.21 -22.34
N GLY A 117 -40.28 30.96 -21.22
CA GLY A 117 -41.01 32.22 -21.14
C GLY A 117 -40.49 33.27 -22.12
N MET A 118 -39.16 33.37 -22.28
CA MET A 118 -38.53 34.25 -23.27
C MET A 118 -38.91 33.86 -24.71
N ILE A 119 -38.83 32.57 -25.05
CA ILE A 119 -39.21 32.08 -26.38
C ILE A 119 -40.69 32.32 -26.65
N HIS A 120 -41.57 32.04 -25.68
CA HIS A 120 -43.01 32.25 -25.80
C HIS A 120 -43.37 33.72 -26.04
N LYS A 121 -42.83 34.65 -25.24
CA LYS A 121 -43.01 36.10 -25.45
C LYS A 121 -42.46 36.56 -26.80
N SER A 122 -41.30 36.04 -27.20
CA SER A 122 -40.73 36.33 -28.52
C SER A 122 -41.59 35.82 -29.68
N TYR A 123 -42.37 34.75 -29.46
CA TYR A 123 -43.27 34.18 -30.45
C TYR A 123 -44.58 34.98 -30.55
N GLN A 124 -45.21 35.30 -29.41
CA GLN A 124 -46.42 36.14 -29.38
C GLN A 124 -46.19 37.51 -30.04
N ASN A 125 -45.02 38.11 -29.80
CA ASN A 125 -44.66 39.42 -30.38
C ASN A 125 -44.13 39.33 -31.82
N ARG A 126 -44.09 38.13 -32.43
CA ARG A 126 -43.58 37.92 -33.80
C ARG A 126 -44.52 38.50 -34.86
N ALA A 127 -45.83 38.50 -34.59
CA ALA A 127 -46.85 39.02 -35.51
C ALA A 127 -47.01 40.55 -35.44
N GLN A 128 -46.68 41.18 -34.31
CA GLN A 128 -46.94 42.61 -34.12
C GLN A 128 -45.86 43.54 -34.70
N GLN A 129 -44.57 43.18 -34.69
CA GLN A 129 -43.54 43.94 -35.40
C GLN A 129 -42.38 43.02 -35.85
N ASN A 130 -42.16 42.94 -37.16
CA ASN A 130 -40.94 42.36 -37.72
C ASN A 130 -39.73 43.04 -37.06
N ARG A 131 -38.71 42.28 -36.66
CA ARG A 131 -37.51 42.76 -35.97
C ARG A 131 -36.82 43.93 -36.70
N LEU A 132 -36.85 43.90 -38.03
CA LEU A 132 -36.39 45.00 -38.87
C LEU A 132 -37.33 46.21 -38.75
N MET A 133 -38.64 45.99 -38.83
CA MET A 133 -39.63 47.05 -38.64
C MET A 133 -39.54 47.71 -37.26
N PHE A 134 -39.23 46.99 -36.17
CA PHE A 134 -39.02 47.59 -34.84
C PHE A 134 -37.83 48.57 -34.79
N VAL A 135 -36.75 48.28 -35.51
CA VAL A 135 -35.60 49.18 -35.59
C VAL A 135 -35.90 50.34 -36.56
N LEU A 136 -36.55 50.05 -37.69
CA LEU A 136 -36.88 51.02 -38.74
C LEU A 136 -38.05 51.96 -38.37
N SER A 137 -38.95 51.57 -37.45
CA SER A 137 -40.04 52.41 -36.92
C SER A 137 -39.60 53.33 -35.77
N SER A 138 -38.35 53.75 -35.77
CA SER A 138 -37.82 54.65 -34.75
C SER A 138 -37.97 56.11 -35.20
N GLU A 139 -38.30 57.00 -34.27
CA GLU A 139 -38.48 58.44 -34.53
C GLU A 139 -37.14 59.17 -34.75
N SER A 140 -36.02 58.58 -34.32
CA SER A 140 -34.67 59.12 -34.52
C SER A 140 -33.60 58.04 -34.69
N PHE A 141 -32.48 58.40 -35.32
CA PHE A 141 -31.32 57.51 -35.47
C PHE A 141 -30.75 57.03 -34.13
N GLN A 142 -30.71 57.90 -33.11
CA GLN A 142 -30.25 57.53 -31.77
C GLN A 142 -31.17 56.45 -31.15
N GLN A 143 -32.49 56.56 -31.34
CA GLN A 143 -33.45 55.57 -30.87
C GLN A 143 -33.29 54.24 -31.62
N ALA A 144 -33.10 54.28 -32.95
CA ALA A 144 -32.84 53.09 -33.77
C ALA A 144 -31.55 52.37 -33.33
N TYR A 145 -30.47 53.11 -33.07
CA TYR A 145 -29.20 52.55 -32.59
C TYR A 145 -29.35 51.89 -31.22
N LYS A 146 -30.07 52.52 -30.27
CA LYS A 146 -30.38 51.92 -28.95
C LYS A 146 -31.21 50.64 -29.10
N ARG A 147 -32.27 50.64 -29.91
CA ARG A 147 -33.10 49.45 -30.20
C ARG A 147 -32.25 48.31 -30.80
N TRP A 148 -31.37 48.60 -31.74
CA TRP A 148 -30.43 47.62 -32.32
C TRP A 148 -29.48 47.03 -31.26
N GLN A 149 -28.89 47.88 -30.41
CA GLN A 149 -28.03 47.43 -29.32
C GLN A 149 -28.77 46.50 -28.34
N TYR A 150 -30.02 46.82 -27.97
CA TYR A 150 -30.84 45.95 -27.12
C TYR A 150 -31.13 44.59 -27.78
N MET A 151 -31.42 44.57 -29.08
CA MET A 151 -31.64 43.31 -29.81
C MET A 151 -30.38 42.44 -29.86
N LYS A 152 -29.20 43.06 -30.01
CA LYS A 152 -27.90 42.39 -29.95
C LYS A 152 -27.67 41.80 -28.55
N GLN A 153 -27.92 42.57 -27.49
CA GLN A 153 -27.80 42.09 -26.10
C GLN A 153 -28.77 40.93 -25.81
N TYR A 154 -30.02 41.04 -26.25
CA TYR A 154 -31.03 39.99 -26.10
C TYR A 154 -30.63 38.69 -26.80
N THR A 155 -30.14 38.78 -28.05
CA THR A 155 -29.67 37.61 -28.81
C THR A 155 -28.47 36.96 -28.12
N LYS A 156 -27.53 37.77 -27.60
CA LYS A 156 -26.38 37.30 -26.82
C LYS A 156 -26.82 36.59 -25.54
N TYR A 157 -27.76 37.17 -24.80
CA TYR A 157 -28.29 36.58 -23.56
C TYR A 157 -29.01 35.25 -23.83
N ARG A 158 -29.86 35.17 -24.85
CA ARG A 158 -30.52 33.93 -25.28
C ARG A 158 -29.53 32.84 -25.66
N LYS A 159 -28.46 33.19 -26.40
CA LYS A 159 -27.38 32.26 -26.75
C LYS A 159 -26.67 31.75 -25.50
N LYS A 160 -26.35 32.65 -24.55
CA LYS A 160 -25.71 32.31 -23.27
C LYS A 160 -26.57 31.36 -22.44
N GLN A 161 -27.88 31.64 -22.29
CA GLN A 161 -28.80 30.74 -21.58
C GLN A 161 -28.85 29.34 -22.22
N GLY A 162 -28.92 29.25 -23.55
CA GLY A 162 -28.89 27.96 -24.25
C GLY A 162 -27.59 27.17 -23.99
N GLN A 163 -26.44 27.85 -23.99
CA GLN A 163 -25.14 27.26 -23.67
C GLN A 163 -25.05 26.81 -22.21
N GLU A 164 -25.59 27.58 -21.27
CA GLU A 164 -25.65 27.22 -19.84
C GLU A 164 -26.55 26.02 -19.58
N ILE A 165 -27.71 25.94 -20.23
CA ILE A 165 -28.59 24.77 -20.17
C ILE A 165 -27.85 23.54 -20.69
N GLN A 166 -27.15 23.65 -21.81
CA GLN A 166 -26.40 22.54 -22.39
C GLN A 166 -25.26 22.08 -21.46
N SER A 167 -24.46 23.01 -20.94
CA SER A 167 -23.33 22.69 -20.06
C SER A 167 -23.78 22.07 -18.74
N LYS A 168 -24.79 22.64 -18.08
CA LYS A 168 -25.37 22.08 -16.84
C LYS A 168 -26.03 20.73 -17.08
N THR A 169 -26.66 20.51 -18.24
CA THR A 169 -27.24 19.22 -18.62
C THR A 169 -26.16 18.15 -18.80
N LYS A 170 -25.05 18.49 -19.47
CA LYS A 170 -23.89 17.58 -19.60
C LYS A 170 -23.30 17.25 -18.23
N ARG A 171 -23.08 18.27 -17.39
CA ARG A 171 -22.57 18.08 -16.02
C ARG A 171 -23.48 17.19 -15.19
N LEU A 172 -24.80 17.39 -15.26
CA LEU A 172 -25.78 16.55 -14.57
C LEU A 172 -25.70 15.09 -15.02
N ALA A 173 -25.54 14.83 -16.32
CA ALA A 173 -25.37 13.49 -16.85
C ALA A 173 -24.08 12.82 -16.34
N GLU A 174 -22.96 13.57 -16.32
CA GLU A 174 -21.68 13.10 -15.79
C GLU A 174 -21.76 12.74 -14.30
N VAL A 175 -22.34 13.62 -13.46
CA VAL A 175 -22.47 13.39 -12.02
C VAL A 175 -23.40 12.20 -11.74
N ASN A 176 -24.49 12.04 -12.50
CA ASN A 176 -25.35 10.85 -12.36
C ASN A 176 -24.61 9.55 -12.73
N LYS A 177 -23.77 9.58 -13.78
CA LYS A 177 -22.94 8.43 -14.16
C LYS A 177 -21.95 8.07 -13.04
N ASP A 178 -21.24 9.06 -12.50
CA ASP A 178 -20.32 8.87 -11.37
C ASP A 178 -21.04 8.31 -10.13
N LEU A 179 -22.24 8.82 -9.83
CA LEU A 179 -23.07 8.34 -8.71
C LEU A 179 -23.43 6.84 -8.84
N ILE A 180 -23.75 6.37 -10.04
CA ILE A 180 -24.04 4.95 -10.30
C ILE A 180 -22.79 4.09 -10.04
N ILE A 181 -21.63 4.53 -10.51
CA ILE A 181 -20.34 3.84 -10.30
C ILE A 181 -20.01 3.78 -8.81
N GLN A 182 -20.09 4.90 -8.10
CA GLN A 182 -19.80 4.97 -6.66
C GLN A 182 -20.74 4.11 -5.82
N ARG A 183 -22.03 4.01 -6.19
CA ARG A 183 -22.99 3.11 -5.52
C ARG A 183 -22.64 1.64 -5.74
N LYS A 184 -22.25 1.27 -6.97
CA LYS A 184 -21.81 -0.08 -7.30
C LYS A 184 -20.56 -0.46 -6.49
N ASP A 185 -19.57 0.42 -6.44
CA ASP A 185 -18.36 0.20 -5.63
C ASP A 185 -18.67 0.10 -4.14
N LYS A 186 -19.55 0.96 -3.61
CA LYS A 186 -19.97 0.89 -2.21
C LYS A 186 -20.62 -0.46 -1.88
N ASN A 187 -21.51 -0.97 -2.73
CA ASN A 187 -22.16 -2.27 -2.51
C ASN A 187 -21.13 -3.40 -2.54
N ARG A 188 -20.20 -3.39 -3.50
CA ARG A 188 -19.08 -4.35 -3.54
C ARG A 188 -18.26 -4.35 -2.25
N LEU A 189 -17.93 -3.17 -1.71
CA LEU A 189 -17.20 -3.08 -0.43
C LEU A 189 -18.01 -3.63 0.75
N ILE A 190 -19.34 -3.52 0.74
CA ILE A 190 -20.21 -4.07 1.78
C ILE A 190 -20.21 -5.59 1.72
N ASP A 191 -20.31 -6.17 0.53
CA ASP A 191 -20.28 -7.63 0.33
C ASP A 191 -18.93 -8.20 0.78
N GLU A 192 -17.81 -7.59 0.35
CA GLU A 192 -16.46 -7.96 0.79
C GLU A 192 -16.28 -7.84 2.33
N ASN A 193 -16.93 -6.85 2.97
CA ASN A 193 -16.90 -6.69 4.43
C ASN A 193 -17.68 -7.80 5.13
N LYS A 194 -18.81 -8.23 4.56
CA LYS A 194 -19.61 -9.33 5.07
C LYS A 194 -18.82 -10.64 5.04
N GLU A 195 -18.23 -10.99 3.90
CA GLU A 195 -17.38 -12.19 3.77
C GLU A 195 -16.19 -12.16 4.73
N ALA A 196 -15.52 -11.01 4.87
CA ALA A 196 -14.41 -10.86 5.79
C ALA A 196 -14.83 -11.01 7.27
N LYS A 197 -16.05 -10.58 7.64
CA LYS A 197 -16.60 -10.78 9.00
C LYS A 197 -16.95 -12.24 9.29
N GLU A 198 -17.50 -12.94 8.31
CA GLU A 198 -17.81 -14.37 8.42
C GLU A 198 -16.50 -15.16 8.64
N SER A 199 -15.49 -14.93 7.79
CA SER A 199 -14.17 -15.56 7.95
C SER A 199 -13.49 -15.21 9.27
N LEU A 200 -13.59 -13.95 9.73
CA LEU A 200 -13.06 -13.55 11.04
C LEU A 200 -13.75 -14.30 12.19
N THR A 201 -15.05 -14.58 12.07
CA THR A 201 -15.80 -15.32 13.09
C THR A 201 -15.32 -16.76 13.19
N GLU A 202 -15.07 -17.41 12.06
CA GLU A 202 -14.49 -18.76 12.00
C GLU A 202 -13.07 -18.81 12.60
N ASP A 203 -12.25 -17.80 12.30
CA ASP A 203 -10.89 -17.71 12.85
C ASP A 203 -10.91 -17.48 14.36
N LEU A 204 -11.83 -16.66 14.88
CA LEU A 204 -12.03 -16.48 16.32
C LEU A 204 -12.48 -17.78 17.02
N GLN A 205 -13.34 -18.58 16.38
CA GLN A 205 -13.72 -19.89 16.91
C GLN A 205 -12.52 -20.85 16.92
N SER A 206 -11.74 -20.89 15.86
CA SER A 206 -10.52 -21.70 15.76
C SER A 206 -9.49 -21.31 16.82
N GLN A 207 -9.29 -20.00 17.03
CA GLN A 207 -8.43 -19.45 18.07
C GLN A 207 -8.88 -19.91 19.46
N LYS A 208 -10.17 -19.83 19.78
CA LYS A 208 -10.73 -20.30 21.07
C LYS A 208 -10.49 -21.80 21.29
N ALA A 209 -10.68 -22.61 20.25
CA ALA A 209 -10.43 -24.05 20.32
C ALA A 209 -8.94 -24.37 20.60
N LEU A 210 -8.03 -23.70 19.92
CA LEU A 210 -6.59 -23.85 20.17
C LEU A 210 -6.21 -23.36 21.57
N LEU A 211 -6.77 -22.24 22.03
CA LEU A 211 -6.54 -21.72 23.39
C LEU A 211 -6.95 -22.74 24.44
N LYS A 212 -8.09 -23.41 24.26
CA LYS A 212 -8.53 -24.50 25.14
C LYS A 212 -7.51 -25.64 25.15
N SER A 213 -7.02 -26.06 23.98
CA SER A 213 -6.00 -27.12 23.87
C SER A 213 -4.66 -26.74 24.51
N ILE A 214 -4.28 -25.45 24.46
CA ILE A 214 -3.07 -24.92 25.10
C ILE A 214 -3.22 -24.97 26.62
N LYS A 215 -4.35 -24.45 27.14
CA LYS A 215 -4.66 -24.48 28.57
C LYS A 215 -4.69 -25.91 29.13
N SER A 216 -5.27 -26.86 28.40
CA SER A 216 -5.30 -28.26 28.83
C SER A 216 -3.92 -28.93 28.92
N ASN A 217 -2.90 -28.43 28.22
CA ASN A 217 -1.53 -28.97 28.29
C ASN A 217 -0.50 -27.91 28.72
N GLU A 218 -0.89 -27.04 29.66
CA GLU A 218 -0.14 -25.86 30.10
C GLU A 218 1.33 -26.16 30.46
N SER A 219 1.61 -27.21 31.25
CA SER A 219 2.97 -27.57 31.65
C SER A 219 3.89 -27.87 30.46
N ARG A 220 3.39 -28.59 29.44
CA ARG A 220 4.13 -28.91 28.22
C ARG A 220 4.44 -27.65 27.41
N TYR A 221 3.49 -26.71 27.32
CA TYR A 221 3.70 -25.48 26.57
C TYR A 221 4.60 -24.49 27.30
N SER A 222 4.45 -24.36 28.62
CA SER A 222 5.31 -23.53 29.46
C SER A 222 6.79 -23.96 29.36
N SER A 223 7.07 -25.27 29.42
CA SER A 223 8.44 -25.79 29.22
C SER A 223 8.99 -25.55 27.81
N GLN A 224 8.18 -25.73 26.75
CA GLN A 224 8.58 -25.40 25.38
C GLN A 224 8.88 -23.91 25.22
N LEU A 225 8.07 -23.04 25.83
CA LEU A 225 8.25 -21.59 25.79
C LEU A 225 9.53 -21.18 26.53
N ALA A 226 9.79 -21.73 27.72
CA ALA A 226 11.02 -21.50 28.46
C ALA A 226 12.26 -21.88 27.64
N LYS A 227 12.22 -23.03 26.95
CA LYS A 227 13.30 -23.47 26.04
C LYS A 227 13.49 -22.50 24.88
N LYS A 228 12.41 -22.13 24.17
CA LYS A 228 12.48 -21.15 23.05
C LYS A 228 13.06 -19.80 23.50
N ARG A 229 12.73 -19.33 24.70
CA ARG A 229 13.28 -18.09 25.27
C ARG A 229 14.76 -18.20 25.60
N LYS A 230 15.19 -19.33 26.18
CA LYS A 230 16.61 -19.60 26.46
C LYS A 230 17.41 -19.61 25.16
N ASP A 231 16.92 -20.34 24.15
CA ASP A 231 17.57 -20.43 22.83
C ASP A 231 17.67 -19.04 22.17
N ALA A 232 16.60 -18.24 22.21
CA ALA A 232 16.60 -16.88 21.68
C ALA A 232 17.63 -15.98 22.38
N ARG A 233 17.73 -16.03 23.71
CA ARG A 233 18.73 -15.26 24.48
C ARG A 233 20.16 -15.67 24.15
N GLN A 234 20.39 -16.98 23.97
CA GLN A 234 21.71 -17.49 23.59
C GLN A 234 22.11 -17.03 22.20
N ILE A 235 21.20 -17.12 21.23
CA ILE A 235 21.42 -16.61 19.87
C ILE A 235 21.70 -15.11 19.89
N ASP A 236 20.91 -14.31 20.62
CA ASP A 236 21.13 -12.87 20.73
C ASP A 236 22.51 -12.52 21.34
N ALA A 237 22.94 -13.27 22.36
CA ALA A 237 24.26 -13.09 22.96
C ALA A 237 25.39 -13.46 21.99
N GLU A 238 25.23 -14.56 21.25
CA GLU A 238 26.20 -15.00 20.24
C GLU A 238 26.30 -14.01 19.08
N ILE A 239 25.17 -13.47 18.62
CA ILE A 239 25.13 -12.41 17.61
C ILE A 239 25.95 -11.20 18.06
N ASN A 240 25.68 -10.68 19.24
CA ASN A 240 26.39 -9.51 19.76
C ASN A 240 27.89 -9.78 19.95
N LYS A 241 28.26 -11.00 20.37
CA LYS A 241 29.65 -11.42 20.51
C LYS A 241 30.37 -11.41 19.16
N LEU A 242 29.79 -12.03 18.14
CA LEU A 242 30.39 -12.09 16.80
C LEU A 242 30.52 -10.71 16.16
N ILE A 243 29.50 -9.86 16.30
CA ILE A 243 29.57 -8.47 15.81
C ILE A 243 30.71 -7.71 16.50
N ARG A 244 30.85 -7.83 17.82
CA ARG A 244 31.91 -7.15 18.58
C ARG A 244 33.30 -7.63 18.17
N LEU A 245 33.47 -8.94 17.98
CA LEU A 245 34.73 -9.52 17.53
C LEU A 245 35.12 -9.00 16.13
N GLU A 246 34.16 -8.92 15.22
CA GLU A 246 34.45 -8.44 13.86
C GLU A 246 34.72 -6.92 13.82
N ILE A 247 34.04 -6.11 14.65
CA ILE A 247 34.39 -4.69 14.82
C ILE A 247 35.82 -4.56 15.34
N ALA A 248 36.18 -5.32 16.37
CA ALA A 248 37.53 -5.28 16.93
C ALA A 248 38.60 -5.72 15.92
N ARG A 249 38.32 -6.73 15.09
CA ARG A 249 39.23 -7.17 14.03
C ARG A 249 39.44 -6.08 12.97
N ALA A 250 38.35 -5.50 12.45
CA ALA A 250 38.43 -4.42 11.47
C ALA A 250 39.14 -3.17 12.01
N ASN A 251 38.94 -2.86 13.30
CA ASN A 251 39.59 -1.71 13.95
C ASN A 251 41.09 -1.98 14.21
N LYS A 252 41.49 -3.22 14.54
CA LYS A 252 42.91 -3.60 14.64
C LYS A 252 43.64 -3.46 13.31
N GLU A 253 43.03 -3.91 12.21
CA GLU A 253 43.59 -3.77 10.86
C GLU A 253 43.77 -2.29 10.44
N SER A 254 43.02 -1.37 11.04
CA SER A 254 43.08 0.08 10.78
C SER A 254 43.77 0.89 11.89
N GLY A 255 44.38 0.25 12.89
CA GLY A 255 45.10 0.92 13.99
C GLY A 255 44.20 1.71 14.96
N ALA A 256 42.88 1.54 14.88
CA ALA A 256 41.92 2.28 15.68
C ALA A 256 41.39 1.45 16.86
N SER A 257 40.92 2.13 17.92
CA SER A 257 40.30 1.50 19.09
C SER A 257 38.87 2.03 19.28
N GLY A 258 37.89 1.15 19.46
CA GLY A 258 36.50 1.56 19.68
C GLY A 258 35.45 0.49 19.40
N ASN A 259 34.20 0.81 19.73
CA ASN A 259 33.01 -0.06 19.59
C ASN A 259 32.22 0.17 18.28
N SER A 260 32.78 0.91 17.34
CA SER A 260 32.20 1.22 16.03
C SER A 260 33.19 0.88 14.92
N PHE A 261 32.69 0.54 13.74
CA PHE A 261 33.55 0.36 12.57
C PHE A 261 34.22 1.67 12.19
N VAL A 262 35.54 1.63 12.01
CA VAL A 262 36.27 2.69 11.30
C VAL A 262 35.99 2.53 9.81
N LEU A 263 35.41 3.56 9.21
CA LEU A 263 34.98 3.52 7.81
C LEU A 263 36.07 4.06 6.90
N THR A 264 36.48 3.26 5.91
CA THR A 264 37.21 3.77 4.74
C THR A 264 36.30 4.71 3.93
N PRO A 265 36.86 5.56 3.05
CA PRO A 265 36.05 6.39 2.15
C PRO A 265 34.99 5.59 1.39
N GLU A 266 35.34 4.41 0.87
CA GLU A 266 34.43 3.52 0.14
C GLU A 266 33.33 2.97 1.07
N ALA A 267 33.70 2.53 2.27
CA ALA A 267 32.75 2.03 3.27
C ALA A 267 31.79 3.12 3.76
N LYS A 268 32.23 4.39 3.78
CA LYS A 268 31.40 5.55 4.10
C LYS A 268 30.39 5.84 2.99
N VAL A 269 30.81 5.76 1.72
CA VAL A 269 29.89 5.88 0.58
C VAL A 269 28.84 4.77 0.62
N LEU A 270 29.26 3.52 0.87
CA LEU A 270 28.34 2.39 1.00
C LEU A 270 27.34 2.57 2.15
N ALA A 271 27.81 3.00 3.33
CA ALA A 271 26.95 3.28 4.47
C ALA A 271 25.92 4.40 4.17
N ASN A 272 26.36 5.46 3.49
CA ASN A 272 25.46 6.55 3.07
C ASN A 272 24.41 6.07 2.07
N ASN A 273 24.80 5.22 1.11
CA ASN A 273 23.87 4.62 0.16
C ASN A 273 22.86 3.69 0.85
N PHE A 274 23.31 2.88 1.82
CA PHE A 274 22.44 2.04 2.62
C PHE A 274 21.43 2.88 3.43
N GLU A 275 21.90 3.93 4.11
CA GLU A 275 21.07 4.84 4.89
C GLU A 275 20.06 5.63 4.02
N SER A 276 20.47 6.04 2.82
CA SER A 276 19.59 6.73 1.85
C SER A 276 18.45 5.84 1.35
N ASN A 277 18.61 4.51 1.40
CA ASN A 277 17.59 3.53 1.02
C ASN A 277 16.69 3.11 2.19
N ARG A 278 16.76 3.78 3.35
CA ARG A 278 15.88 3.50 4.49
C ARG A 278 14.40 3.57 4.08
N GLY A 279 13.67 2.51 4.40
CA GLY A 279 12.25 2.33 4.06
C GLY A 279 12.00 1.86 2.63
N LYS A 280 13.07 1.63 1.85
CA LYS A 280 13.02 1.21 0.44
C LYS A 280 13.83 -0.07 0.17
N LEU A 281 14.51 -0.61 1.18
CA LEU A 281 15.29 -1.84 1.04
C LEU A 281 14.36 -3.01 0.69
N ILE A 282 14.86 -3.94 -0.12
CA ILE A 282 14.08 -5.10 -0.53
C ILE A 282 13.88 -6.06 0.64
N TRP A 283 12.89 -6.94 0.50
CA TRP A 283 12.68 -8.03 1.44
C TRP A 283 13.80 -9.07 1.36
N PRO A 284 14.21 -9.65 2.50
CA PRO A 284 15.24 -10.69 2.56
C PRO A 284 14.76 -12.07 2.06
N VAL A 285 13.52 -12.15 1.59
CA VAL A 285 12.89 -13.31 0.93
C VAL A 285 12.09 -12.84 -0.27
N GLU A 286 11.83 -13.71 -1.26
CA GLU A 286 10.99 -13.36 -2.41
C GLU A 286 9.53 -13.22 -2.04
N LYS A 287 8.99 -14.22 -1.36
CA LYS A 287 7.61 -14.23 -0.88
C LYS A 287 7.63 -14.54 0.62
N GLY A 288 6.87 -13.77 1.39
CA GLY A 288 6.77 -14.01 2.83
C GLY A 288 5.80 -13.06 3.49
N VAL A 289 5.46 -13.39 4.74
CA VAL A 289 4.64 -12.55 5.61
C VAL A 289 5.41 -12.34 6.92
N LYS A 290 5.46 -11.09 7.39
CA LYS A 290 6.03 -10.78 8.71
C LYS A 290 5.17 -11.44 9.79
N SER A 291 5.74 -12.40 10.50
CA SER A 291 5.06 -13.11 11.58
C SER A 291 5.33 -12.47 12.94
N GLU A 292 6.56 -12.06 13.21
CA GLU A 292 6.91 -11.35 14.44
C GLU A 292 7.68 -10.09 14.09
N GLY A 293 7.25 -8.94 14.63
CA GLY A 293 7.94 -7.67 14.43
C GLY A 293 9.09 -7.47 15.42
N PHE A 294 9.68 -6.28 15.42
CA PHE A 294 10.70 -5.87 16.39
C PHE A 294 10.11 -5.30 17.67
N GLY A 295 10.65 -5.70 18.83
CA GLY A 295 10.37 -5.10 20.13
C GLY A 295 9.74 -6.06 21.14
N LEU A 296 9.08 -5.47 22.14
CA LEU A 296 8.45 -6.20 23.23
C LEU A 296 6.99 -6.52 22.91
N TYR A 297 6.60 -7.78 23.12
CA TYR A 297 5.24 -8.26 22.93
C TYR A 297 4.78 -8.98 24.18
N GLN A 298 3.53 -8.78 24.56
CA GLN A 298 2.90 -9.60 25.58
C GLN A 298 2.46 -10.94 24.97
N ASP A 299 2.70 -12.02 25.69
CA ASP A 299 2.16 -13.32 25.32
C ASP A 299 0.62 -13.29 25.48
N LYS A 300 -0.10 -13.74 24.45
CA LYS A 300 -1.56 -13.73 24.44
C LYS A 300 -2.18 -14.83 25.32
N VAL A 301 -1.44 -15.91 25.56
CA VAL A 301 -1.84 -17.00 26.45
C VAL A 301 -1.46 -16.67 27.89
N TYR A 302 -0.28 -16.06 28.08
CA TYR A 302 0.29 -15.73 29.38
C TYR A 302 0.64 -14.23 29.49
N PRO A 303 -0.32 -13.35 29.81
CA PRO A 303 -0.09 -11.89 29.80
C PRO A 303 1.07 -11.39 30.68
N SER A 304 1.44 -12.15 31.71
CA SER A 304 2.61 -11.87 32.57
C SER A 304 3.95 -12.10 31.88
N LEU A 305 3.98 -12.81 30.75
CA LEU A 305 5.17 -13.10 29.98
C LEU A 305 5.36 -12.08 28.86
N GLN A 306 6.53 -11.45 28.87
CA GLN A 306 7.00 -10.60 27.77
C GLN A 306 7.98 -11.38 26.88
N HIS A 307 7.70 -11.30 25.58
CA HIS A 307 8.59 -11.69 24.49
C HIS A 307 9.36 -10.46 24.04
N ASN A 308 10.64 -10.64 23.74
CA ASN A 308 11.45 -9.62 23.09
C ASN A 308 11.96 -10.21 21.77
N ASN A 309 11.64 -9.54 20.66
CA ASN A 309 12.21 -9.85 19.37
C ASN A 309 13.18 -8.73 18.96
N SER A 310 14.46 -9.09 18.91
CA SER A 310 15.56 -8.19 18.54
C SER A 310 15.68 -7.93 17.03
N GLY A 311 14.79 -8.51 16.23
CA GLY A 311 14.76 -8.40 14.77
C GLY A 311 13.33 -8.54 14.27
N VAL A 312 13.15 -9.20 13.13
CA VAL A 312 11.85 -9.56 12.54
C VAL A 312 11.88 -11.02 12.12
N THR A 313 10.77 -11.72 12.33
CA THR A 313 10.58 -13.08 11.84
C THR A 313 9.67 -13.02 10.61
N ILE A 314 10.10 -13.63 9.51
CA ILE A 314 9.35 -13.69 8.26
C ILE A 314 9.01 -15.15 7.98
N SER A 315 7.72 -15.46 7.92
CA SER A 315 7.23 -16.78 7.52
C SER A 315 7.14 -16.86 6.00
N THR A 316 7.61 -17.96 5.42
CA THR A 316 7.65 -18.17 3.97
C THR A 316 7.34 -19.63 3.61
N ALA A 317 7.24 -19.94 2.32
CA ALA A 317 7.03 -21.28 1.81
C ALA A 317 8.27 -22.16 2.02
N LYS A 318 8.05 -23.47 2.03
CA LYS A 318 9.14 -24.46 2.06
C LYS A 318 10.00 -24.33 0.80
N GLY A 319 11.32 -24.36 0.97
CA GLY A 319 12.29 -24.25 -0.13
C GLY A 319 12.62 -22.81 -0.52
N GLU A 320 12.04 -21.81 0.14
CA GLU A 320 12.39 -20.41 -0.10
C GLU A 320 13.82 -20.10 0.35
N GLN A 321 14.45 -19.18 -0.36
CA GLN A 321 15.83 -18.78 -0.15
C GLN A 321 15.92 -17.39 0.50
N ALA A 322 16.90 -17.24 1.41
CA ALA A 322 17.28 -15.95 1.95
C ALA A 322 18.19 -15.21 0.98
N ARG A 323 17.95 -13.91 0.81
CA ARG A 323 18.71 -13.06 -0.11
C ARG A 323 19.15 -11.76 0.53
N ALA A 324 20.28 -11.24 0.07
CA ALA A 324 20.84 -9.98 0.57
C ALA A 324 19.91 -8.80 0.27
N ILE A 325 19.63 -7.98 1.28
CA ILE A 325 18.77 -6.78 1.13
C ILE A 325 19.48 -5.64 0.41
N PHE A 326 20.81 -5.63 0.42
CA PHE A 326 21.65 -4.57 -0.14
C PHE A 326 23.04 -5.11 -0.47
N GLU A 327 23.81 -4.36 -1.26
CA GLU A 327 25.21 -4.71 -1.57
C GLU A 327 26.11 -4.60 -0.33
N GLY A 328 27.08 -5.50 -0.18
CA GLY A 328 27.93 -5.57 1.00
C GLY A 328 28.92 -6.72 0.94
N GLU A 329 29.55 -6.98 2.08
CA GLU A 329 30.58 -8.03 2.23
C GLU A 329 30.17 -9.01 3.34
N VAL A 330 30.32 -10.30 3.10
CA VAL A 330 30.02 -11.34 4.09
C VAL A 330 31.10 -11.34 5.18
N MET A 331 30.70 -10.99 6.40
CA MET A 331 31.61 -10.91 7.55
C MET A 331 32.00 -12.29 8.06
N THR A 332 31.00 -13.14 8.24
CA THR A 332 31.15 -14.49 8.78
C THR A 332 29.86 -15.28 8.59
N VAL A 333 30.00 -16.60 8.68
CA VAL A 333 28.90 -17.55 8.72
C VAL A 333 28.94 -18.24 10.07
N MET A 334 27.84 -18.15 10.83
CA MET A 334 27.71 -18.86 12.10
C MET A 334 26.94 -20.16 11.91
N THR A 335 27.30 -21.18 12.69
CA THR A 335 26.52 -22.41 12.82
C THR A 335 26.19 -22.58 14.30
N SER A 336 24.89 -22.56 14.60
CA SER A 336 24.40 -22.79 15.97
C SER A 336 24.55 -24.26 16.37
N LYS A 337 24.48 -24.53 17.67
CA LYS A 337 24.48 -25.90 18.23
C LYS A 337 23.35 -26.80 17.70
N LEU A 338 22.29 -26.20 17.14
CA LEU A 338 21.17 -26.91 16.53
C LEU A 338 21.37 -27.18 15.03
N GLY A 339 22.58 -26.99 14.50
CA GLY A 339 22.90 -27.14 13.08
C GLY A 339 22.34 -26.04 12.18
N ARG A 340 21.66 -25.03 12.75
CA ARG A 340 21.12 -23.88 11.99
C ARG A 340 22.23 -22.91 11.69
N LYS A 341 22.28 -22.45 10.44
CA LYS A 341 23.29 -21.51 9.97
C LYS A 341 22.75 -20.08 9.95
N GLY A 342 23.66 -19.11 9.96
CA GLY A 342 23.33 -17.71 9.75
C GLY A 342 24.47 -16.95 9.09
N VAL A 343 24.12 -15.94 8.29
CA VAL A 343 25.06 -15.14 7.49
C VAL A 343 25.03 -13.69 7.95
N TYR A 344 26.20 -13.11 8.19
CA TYR A 344 26.37 -11.70 8.49
C TYR A 344 26.87 -10.95 7.25
N VAL A 345 26.19 -9.88 6.86
CA VAL A 345 26.59 -9.03 5.73
C VAL A 345 26.80 -7.60 6.22
N ARG A 346 27.99 -7.05 5.92
CA ARG A 346 28.41 -5.68 6.25
C ARG A 346 28.07 -4.73 5.11
N HIS A 347 27.43 -3.61 5.45
CA HIS A 347 27.08 -2.51 4.55
C HIS A 347 27.68 -1.20 5.08
N GLY A 348 29.02 -1.15 5.20
CA GLY A 348 29.71 -0.07 5.91
C GLY A 348 29.63 -0.25 7.43
N ASN A 349 28.98 0.68 8.16
CA ASN A 349 28.75 0.57 9.61
C ASN A 349 27.43 -0.15 9.96
N TYR A 350 26.69 -0.60 8.96
CA TYR A 350 25.48 -1.40 9.13
C TYR A 350 25.77 -2.89 8.94
N ILE A 351 25.05 -3.72 9.69
CA ILE A 351 25.16 -5.18 9.59
C ILE A 351 23.76 -5.76 9.46
N SER A 352 23.53 -6.54 8.40
CA SER A 352 22.35 -7.37 8.26
C SER A 352 22.68 -8.82 8.61
N PHE A 353 21.80 -9.48 9.36
CA PHE A 353 22.01 -10.84 9.82
C PHE A 353 20.80 -11.72 9.47
N TYR A 354 21.07 -12.82 8.77
CA TYR A 354 20.08 -13.76 8.23
C TYR A 354 20.25 -15.10 8.95
N TYR A 355 19.26 -15.51 9.73
CA TYR A 355 19.37 -16.70 10.57
C TYR A 355 18.23 -17.68 10.37
N ASN A 356 18.46 -18.92 10.80
CA ASN A 356 17.62 -20.09 10.57
C ASN A 356 17.74 -20.60 9.12
N LEU A 357 18.97 -20.66 8.61
CA LEU A 357 19.29 -21.24 7.32
C LEU A 357 19.66 -22.72 7.48
N SER A 358 19.20 -23.57 6.56
CA SER A 358 19.62 -24.98 6.48
C SER A 358 20.93 -25.13 5.70
N LYS A 359 21.06 -24.37 4.61
CA LYS A 359 22.24 -24.32 3.75
C LYS A 359 22.66 -22.87 3.55
N VAL A 360 23.97 -22.65 3.37
CA VAL A 360 24.56 -21.34 3.06
C VAL A 360 25.39 -21.50 1.80
N TYR A 361 25.33 -20.51 0.91
CA TYR A 361 25.99 -20.51 -0.40
C TYR A 361 27.12 -19.50 -0.53
N VAL A 362 27.39 -18.74 0.54
CA VAL A 362 28.40 -17.69 0.59
C VAL A 362 29.38 -17.94 1.72
N GLU A 363 30.60 -17.46 1.55
CA GLU A 363 31.69 -17.59 2.49
C GLU A 363 32.18 -16.23 3.01
N LYS A 364 33.03 -16.26 4.04
CA LYS A 364 33.59 -15.02 4.61
C LYS A 364 34.46 -14.31 3.56
N GLY A 365 34.22 -13.02 3.37
CA GLY A 365 34.91 -12.17 2.40
C GLY A 365 34.18 -12.00 1.07
N ASP A 366 33.13 -12.78 0.82
CA ASP A 366 32.35 -12.67 -0.41
C ASP A 366 31.67 -11.31 -0.53
N LYS A 367 31.81 -10.67 -1.69
CA LYS A 367 31.04 -9.47 -2.05
C LYS A 367 29.68 -9.92 -2.60
N VAL A 368 28.62 -9.42 -1.97
CA VAL A 368 27.24 -9.71 -2.36
C VAL A 368 26.58 -8.43 -2.86
N THR A 369 25.67 -8.55 -3.82
CA THR A 369 24.82 -7.47 -4.30
C THR A 369 23.40 -7.64 -3.76
N SER A 370 22.54 -6.65 -3.96
CA SER A 370 21.12 -6.80 -3.67
C SER A 370 20.54 -8.03 -4.40
N LYS A 371 19.71 -8.82 -3.72
CA LYS A 371 19.10 -10.08 -4.18
C LYS A 371 20.04 -11.28 -4.33
N THR A 372 21.35 -11.15 -4.06
CA THR A 372 22.23 -12.33 -4.03
C THR A 372 21.72 -13.36 -3.04
N ILE A 373 21.62 -14.61 -3.47
CA ILE A 373 21.13 -15.73 -2.65
C ILE A 373 22.21 -16.06 -1.61
N LEU A 374 21.82 -16.07 -0.33
CA LEU A 374 22.72 -16.33 0.79
C LEU A 374 22.60 -17.77 1.29
N GLY A 375 21.42 -18.37 1.18
CA GLY A 375 21.16 -19.70 1.72
C GLY A 375 19.70 -20.13 1.62
N ASP A 376 19.45 -21.41 1.88
CA ASP A 376 18.10 -21.96 1.97
C ASP A 376 17.56 -21.78 3.39
N ILE A 377 16.29 -21.40 3.52
CA ILE A 377 15.66 -21.23 4.83
C ILE A 377 15.27 -22.60 5.39
N TYR A 378 15.59 -22.82 6.66
CA TYR A 378 15.26 -24.06 7.34
C TYR A 378 13.75 -24.20 7.56
N THR A 379 13.20 -25.33 7.11
CA THR A 379 11.85 -25.79 7.43
C THR A 379 11.90 -26.75 8.60
N ASN A 380 11.15 -26.49 9.67
CA ASN A 380 11.07 -27.40 10.81
C ASN A 380 10.26 -28.68 10.47
N GLY A 381 10.32 -29.70 11.33
CA GLY A 381 9.56 -30.94 11.15
C GLY A 381 8.03 -30.75 11.17
N GLN A 382 7.56 -29.58 11.57
CA GLN A 382 6.16 -29.15 11.57
C GLN A 382 5.74 -28.42 10.28
N GLY A 383 6.64 -28.28 9.29
CA GLY A 383 6.37 -27.61 8.02
C GLY A 383 6.50 -26.09 8.04
N SER A 384 6.87 -25.49 9.17
CA SER A 384 7.05 -24.04 9.31
C SER A 384 8.44 -23.61 8.82
N THR A 385 8.47 -22.67 7.89
CA THR A 385 9.70 -22.08 7.31
C THR A 385 9.77 -20.61 7.69
N LYS A 386 10.73 -20.26 8.54
CA LYS A 386 10.83 -18.92 9.15
C LYS A 386 12.25 -18.36 9.02
N LEU A 387 12.40 -17.22 8.36
CA LEU A 387 13.66 -16.47 8.39
C LEU A 387 13.66 -15.53 9.60
N LYS A 388 14.73 -15.54 10.39
CA LYS A 388 14.96 -14.51 11.40
C LYS A 388 15.95 -13.49 10.86
N PHE A 389 15.48 -12.26 10.70
CA PHE A 389 16.26 -11.17 10.12
C PHE A 389 16.54 -10.10 11.17
N TYR A 390 17.79 -9.67 11.27
CA TYR A 390 18.21 -8.65 12.23
C TYR A 390 19.02 -7.56 11.53
N LEU A 391 18.94 -6.35 12.06
CA LEU A 391 19.68 -5.21 11.53
C LEU A 391 20.37 -4.47 12.68
N TYR A 392 21.63 -4.11 12.47
CA TYR A 392 22.45 -3.39 13.43
C TYR A 392 23.13 -2.19 12.78
N LYS A 393 23.38 -1.15 13.58
CA LYS A 393 24.36 -0.09 13.28
C LYS A 393 25.44 -0.16 14.35
N ASN A 394 26.63 -0.60 13.97
CA ASN A 394 27.66 -1.04 14.92
C ASN A 394 27.08 -2.07 15.91
N LEU A 395 27.10 -1.78 17.22
CA LEU A 395 26.52 -2.63 18.26
C LEU A 395 25.03 -2.35 18.56
N LYS A 396 24.44 -1.31 17.95
CA LYS A 396 23.05 -0.92 18.22
C LYS A 396 22.09 -1.69 17.33
N LYS A 397 21.17 -2.44 17.95
CA LYS A 397 20.02 -3.06 17.27
C LYS A 397 19.11 -2.00 16.66
N LEU A 398 18.71 -2.22 15.42
CA LEU A 398 17.77 -1.38 14.69
C LEU A 398 16.50 -2.16 14.40
N ASN A 399 15.35 -1.48 14.40
CA ASN A 399 14.09 -2.07 13.96
C ASN A 399 14.09 -2.21 12.42
N PRO A 400 14.13 -3.44 11.86
CA PRO A 400 14.13 -3.68 10.42
C PRO A 400 12.89 -3.14 9.67
N GLU A 401 11.75 -3.00 10.36
CA GLU A 401 10.50 -2.51 9.77
C GLU A 401 10.60 -1.07 9.27
N ASN A 402 11.51 -0.28 9.85
CA ASN A 402 11.78 1.10 9.41
C ASN A 402 12.71 1.18 8.20
N TRP A 403 13.23 0.04 7.74
CA TRP A 403 14.29 -0.05 6.73
C TRP A 403 13.84 -0.80 5.48
N ILE A 404 13.10 -1.89 5.65
CA ILE A 404 12.57 -2.72 4.56
C ILE A 404 11.25 -2.14 4.06
N TYR A 405 11.09 -2.11 2.73
CA TYR A 405 9.91 -1.57 2.07
C TYR A 405 8.64 -2.34 2.47
N ARG A 406 7.75 -1.65 3.20
CA ARG A 406 6.43 -2.15 3.60
C ARG A 406 6.50 -3.52 4.29
N LEU A 407 7.41 -3.72 5.25
CA LEU A 407 7.56 -4.98 5.98
C LEU A 407 6.35 -5.37 6.85
#